data_AF-A0A2G5PD43-F1
#
_entry.id   AF-A0A2G5PD43-F1
#
_cell.length_a   1.000
_cell.length_b   1.000
_cell.length_c   1.000
_cell.angle_alpha   90.00
_cell.angle_beta   90.00
_cell.angle_gamma   90.00
#
_symmetry.space_group_name_H-M   'P 1'
#
loop_
_entity.id
_entity.type
_entity.pdbx_description
1 polymer ?
#
loop_
_entity_poly.entity_id
_entity_poly.type
_entity_poly.pdbx_seq_one_letter_code
_entity_poly.pdbx_strand_id
1 'polypeptide(L)'
;MSRRVIFPDPQIWTRKENTMTNPDHVQPRDIRLAAVLIKHHLTSNTAGQVEVIRETVDTDRATALLAAVLDLHAQFVTQTRNQVGLDFFAEGIHALGEFDPVDEIGQDLLNAIAVVEGHGTGDIAAINEVLTKVRAQGRGTQLMINILDVFDHALPELSSHAGIRWLDATVAEILSSGRETGQ
;
A
#
# COMPACT_ATOMS: atom_id res chain seq x y z
N MET A 1 -17.98 0.23 27.09
CA MET A 1 -17.66 -1.01 26.35
C MET A 1 -16.25 -0.86 25.81
N SER A 2 -15.27 -1.62 26.32
CA SER A 2 -13.86 -1.48 25.95
C SER A 2 -13.56 -2.38 24.75
N ARG A 3 -13.24 -1.78 23.59
CA ARG A 3 -12.88 -2.49 22.35
C ARG A 3 -11.46 -3.05 22.54
N ARG A 4 -11.31 -4.36 22.71
CA ARG A 4 -10.00 -5.02 22.72
C ARG A 4 -9.42 -5.01 21.31
N VAL A 5 -8.37 -4.22 21.12
CA VAL A 5 -7.48 -4.32 19.95
C VAL A 5 -6.72 -5.64 20.09
N ILE A 6 -6.94 -6.56 19.16
CA ILE A 6 -6.19 -7.81 19.08
C ILE A 6 -4.99 -7.52 18.17
N PHE A 7 -3.82 -7.30 18.77
CA PHE A 7 -2.57 -7.20 18.04
C PHE A 7 -2.10 -8.61 17.63
N PRO A 8 -1.72 -8.85 16.36
CA PRO A 8 -1.00 -10.05 15.97
C PRO A 8 0.38 -10.12 16.66
N ASP A 9 0.92 -11.33 16.79
CA ASP A 9 2.19 -11.60 17.49
C ASP A 9 3.37 -10.81 16.90
N PRO A 10 4.10 -10.01 17.70
CA PRO A 10 5.25 -9.23 17.23
C PRO A 10 6.43 -10.09 16.73
N GLN A 11 6.47 -11.39 17.03
CA GLN A 11 7.56 -12.28 16.58
C GLN A 11 7.54 -12.61 15.09
N ILE A 12 6.41 -12.40 14.40
CA ILE A 12 6.28 -12.74 12.98
C ILE A 12 7.19 -11.86 12.09
N TRP A 13 7.66 -10.71 12.58
CA TRP A 13 8.43 -9.71 11.83
C TRP A 13 9.95 -9.71 12.09
N THR A 14 10.49 -10.69 12.81
CA THR A 14 11.85 -10.65 13.39
C THR A 14 13.00 -11.21 12.51
N ARG A 15 12.77 -11.67 11.27
CA ARG A 15 13.84 -12.31 10.44
C ARG A 15 14.84 -11.33 9.80
N LYS A 16 16.06 -11.33 10.32
CA LYS A 16 17.08 -10.27 10.21
C LYS A 16 17.78 -10.08 8.86
N GLU A 17 17.46 -10.84 7.81
CA GLU A 17 18.25 -10.89 6.58
C GLU A 17 17.34 -10.87 5.36
N ASN A 18 17.02 -9.68 4.84
CA ASN A 18 16.61 -9.42 3.45
C ASN A 18 16.42 -7.91 3.28
N THR A 19 16.99 -7.34 2.22
CA THR A 19 16.73 -5.97 1.76
C THR A 19 15.23 -5.80 1.57
N MET A 20 14.60 -4.91 2.32
CA MET A 20 13.15 -4.90 2.51
C MET A 20 12.34 -4.51 1.27
N THR A 21 12.94 -3.97 0.20
CA THR A 21 12.30 -3.70 -1.12
C THR A 21 13.18 -4.09 -2.30
N ASN A 22 13.75 -5.29 -2.28
CA ASN A 22 13.88 -6.03 -3.54
C ASN A 22 12.81 -7.12 -3.51
N PRO A 23 11.52 -6.81 -3.79
CA PRO A 23 10.52 -7.85 -3.84
C PRO A 23 10.99 -8.84 -4.90
N ASP A 24 11.21 -10.10 -4.51
CA ASP A 24 11.13 -11.20 -5.46
C ASP A 24 9.89 -10.93 -6.32
N HIS A 25 10.10 -10.71 -7.62
CA HIS A 25 9.16 -10.16 -8.61
C HIS A 25 7.69 -10.25 -8.16
N VAL A 26 6.99 -9.10 -8.13
CA VAL A 26 5.54 -9.04 -7.83
C VAL A 26 4.83 -10.11 -8.66
N GLN A 27 4.16 -11.05 -7.98
CA GLN A 27 3.53 -12.19 -8.63
C GLN A 27 2.05 -11.91 -8.90
N PRO A 28 1.43 -12.65 -9.83
CA PRO A 28 -0.02 -12.64 -10.05
C PRO A 28 -0.86 -12.77 -8.76
N ARG A 29 -0.36 -13.48 -7.75
CA ARG A 29 -1.04 -13.60 -6.46
C ARG A 29 -1.05 -12.28 -5.69
N ASP A 30 0.07 -11.57 -5.63
CA ASP A 30 0.18 -10.34 -4.84
C ASP A 30 -0.71 -9.24 -5.41
N ILE A 31 -0.83 -9.17 -6.74
CA ILE A 31 -1.73 -8.23 -7.44
C ILE A 31 -3.19 -8.51 -7.07
N ARG A 32 -3.60 -9.78 -7.04
CA ARG A 32 -4.97 -10.16 -6.61
C ARG A 32 -5.21 -9.77 -5.16
N LEU A 33 -4.25 -10.06 -4.28
CA LEU A 33 -4.37 -9.75 -2.85
C LEU A 33 -4.39 -8.23 -2.61
N ALA A 34 -3.57 -7.46 -3.33
CA ALA A 34 -3.59 -6.00 -3.28
C ALA A 34 -4.97 -5.45 -3.69
N ALA A 35 -5.55 -5.95 -4.78
CA ALA A 35 -6.90 -5.52 -5.19
C ALA A 35 -7.99 -5.92 -4.19
N VAL A 36 -7.89 -7.10 -3.57
CA VAL A 36 -8.80 -7.52 -2.49
C VAL A 36 -8.64 -6.62 -1.27
N LEU A 37 -7.41 -6.31 -0.87
CA LEU A 37 -7.12 -5.41 0.24
C LEU A 37 -7.69 -4.02 0.01
N ILE A 38 -7.47 -3.44 -1.18
CA ILE A 38 -8.03 -2.14 -1.57
C ILE A 38 -9.56 -2.19 -1.48
N LYS A 39 -10.23 -3.20 -2.05
CA LYS A 39 -11.68 -3.33 -1.95
C LYS A 39 -12.17 -3.46 -0.50
N HIS A 40 -11.48 -4.23 0.33
CA HIS A 40 -11.81 -4.32 1.75
C HIS A 40 -11.62 -3.01 2.51
N HIS A 41 -10.64 -2.20 2.11
CA HIS A 41 -10.47 -0.84 2.63
C HIS A 41 -11.63 0.06 2.23
N LEU A 42 -11.95 0.14 0.94
CA LEU A 42 -13.04 0.96 0.41
C LEU A 42 -14.42 0.62 0.99
N THR A 43 -14.65 -0.65 1.38
CA THR A 43 -15.90 -1.08 2.02
C THR A 43 -15.82 -1.11 3.55
N SER A 44 -14.77 -0.57 4.16
CA SER A 44 -14.52 -0.58 5.61
C SER A 44 -14.56 -1.99 6.24
N ASN A 45 -14.20 -3.02 5.48
CA ASN A 45 -14.11 -4.41 5.96
C ASN A 45 -12.75 -4.66 6.63
N THR A 46 -12.59 -4.17 7.86
CA THR A 46 -11.34 -4.30 8.63
C THR A 46 -10.91 -5.75 8.84
N ALA A 47 -11.86 -6.67 9.05
CA ALA A 47 -11.54 -8.09 9.22
C ALA A 47 -10.89 -8.68 7.96
N GLY A 48 -11.40 -8.33 6.78
CA GLY A 48 -10.81 -8.72 5.49
C GLY A 48 -9.43 -8.11 5.27
N GLN A 49 -9.22 -6.84 5.63
CA GLN A 49 -7.91 -6.19 5.52
C GLN A 49 -6.85 -6.91 6.37
N VAL A 50 -7.18 -7.20 7.64
CA VAL A 50 -6.28 -7.91 8.56
C VAL A 50 -5.95 -9.30 8.04
N GLU A 51 -6.92 -10.02 7.50
CA GLU A 51 -6.70 -11.38 6.99
C GLU A 51 -5.75 -11.40 5.79
N VAL A 52 -5.91 -10.48 4.82
CA VAL A 52 -5.00 -10.37 3.68
C VAL A 52 -3.58 -10.02 4.13
N ILE A 53 -3.45 -9.04 5.03
CA ILE A 53 -2.14 -8.65 5.56
C ILE A 53 -1.49 -9.84 6.28
N ARG A 54 -2.24 -10.51 7.16
CA ARG A 54 -1.75 -11.71 7.88
C ARG A 54 -1.29 -12.81 6.92
N GLU A 55 -2.08 -13.14 5.91
CA GLU A 55 -1.74 -14.17 4.91
C GLU A 55 -0.42 -13.85 4.17
N THR A 56 -0.22 -12.58 3.80
CA THR A 56 1.02 -12.17 3.11
C THR A 56 2.22 -12.15 4.03
N VAL A 57 2.03 -11.82 5.30
CA VAL A 57 3.09 -11.90 6.31
C VAL A 57 3.47 -13.35 6.58
N ASP A 58 2.49 -14.24 6.76
CA ASP A 58 2.70 -15.69 6.98
C ASP A 58 3.43 -16.36 5.80
N THR A 59 3.36 -15.75 4.61
CA THR A 59 4.04 -16.22 3.39
C THR A 59 5.30 -15.45 3.01
N ASP A 60 5.78 -14.53 3.87
CA ASP A 60 6.95 -13.68 3.63
C ASP A 60 6.85 -12.82 2.35
N ARG A 61 5.62 -12.38 2.02
CA ARG A 61 5.27 -11.59 0.83
C ARG A 61 4.78 -10.17 1.15
N ALA A 62 4.91 -9.70 2.38
CA ALA A 62 4.39 -8.40 2.81
C ALA A 62 4.92 -7.22 1.96
N THR A 63 6.22 -7.23 1.62
CA THR A 63 6.82 -6.23 0.71
C THR A 63 6.22 -6.28 -0.68
N ALA A 64 5.98 -7.47 -1.22
CA ALA A 64 5.41 -7.61 -2.55
C ALA A 64 3.94 -7.19 -2.60
N LEU A 65 3.19 -7.44 -1.52
CA LEU A 65 1.85 -6.88 -1.34
C LEU A 65 1.92 -5.35 -1.35
N LEU A 66 2.84 -4.75 -0.59
CA LEU A 66 3.02 -3.29 -0.56
C LEU A 66 3.32 -2.73 -1.96
N ALA A 67 4.28 -3.32 -2.67
CA ALA A 67 4.60 -2.92 -4.05
C ALA A 67 3.37 -3.02 -4.95
N ALA A 68 2.63 -4.13 -4.92
CA ALA A 68 1.42 -4.31 -5.71
C ALA A 68 0.31 -3.29 -5.37
N VAL A 69 0.16 -2.91 -4.09
CA VAL A 69 -0.78 -1.86 -3.67
C VAL A 69 -0.37 -0.51 -4.26
N LEU A 70 0.90 -0.14 -4.14
CA LEU A 70 1.43 1.12 -4.67
C LEU A 70 1.29 1.18 -6.20
N ASP A 71 1.63 0.10 -6.90
CA ASP A 71 1.55 0.00 -8.36
C ASP A 71 0.12 0.12 -8.88
N LEU A 72 -0.86 -0.53 -8.23
CA LEU A 72 -2.27 -0.41 -8.62
C LEU A 72 -2.81 1.01 -8.46
N HIS A 73 -2.44 1.71 -7.37
CA HIS A 73 -2.85 3.11 -7.20
C HIS A 73 -2.12 4.04 -8.19
N ALA A 74 -0.83 3.83 -8.44
CA ALA A 74 -0.08 4.60 -9.43
C ALA A 74 -0.71 4.44 -10.84
N GLN A 75 -1.12 3.23 -11.20
CA GLN A 75 -1.83 2.99 -12.45
C GLN A 75 -3.18 3.72 -12.49
N PHE A 76 -3.93 3.73 -11.39
CA PHE A 76 -5.18 4.48 -11.31
C PHE A 76 -4.97 5.99 -11.51
N VAL A 77 -3.99 6.55 -10.79
CA VAL A 77 -3.63 7.97 -10.84
C VAL A 77 -3.22 8.38 -12.26
N THR A 78 -2.36 7.60 -12.90
CA THR A 78 -1.84 7.90 -14.25
C THR A 78 -2.88 7.72 -15.36
N GLN A 79 -3.87 6.85 -15.19
CA GLN A 79 -4.94 6.67 -16.17
C GLN A 79 -6.08 7.68 -16.03
N THR A 80 -6.30 8.22 -14.84
CA THR A 80 -7.44 9.12 -14.56
C THR A 80 -7.07 10.60 -14.62
N ARG A 81 -5.77 10.93 -14.65
CA ARG A 81 -5.30 12.32 -14.59
C ARG A 81 -4.42 12.68 -15.79
N ASN A 82 -4.52 13.95 -16.18
CA ASN A 82 -3.57 14.56 -17.09
C ASN A 82 -2.33 15.04 -16.31
N GLN A 83 -1.30 15.53 -17.01
CA GLN A 83 -0.07 15.99 -16.38
C GLN A 83 -0.29 17.04 -15.29
N VAL A 84 -1.14 18.04 -15.54
CA VAL A 84 -1.44 19.08 -14.54
C VAL A 84 -2.08 18.48 -13.28
N GLY A 85 -2.98 17.50 -13.43
CA GLY A 85 -3.57 16.79 -12.31
C GLY A 85 -2.57 15.91 -11.56
N LEU A 86 -1.58 15.33 -12.25
CA LEU A 86 -0.47 14.60 -11.62
C LEU A 86 0.42 15.54 -10.81
N ASP A 87 0.73 16.72 -11.36
CA ASP A 87 1.55 17.73 -10.68
C ASP A 87 0.87 18.21 -9.39
N PHE A 88 -0.43 18.53 -9.45
CA PHE A 88 -1.21 18.89 -8.25
C PHE A 88 -1.29 17.75 -7.23
N PHE A 89 -1.42 16.50 -7.69
CA PHE A 89 -1.43 15.36 -6.80
C PHE A 89 -0.09 15.20 -6.08
N ALA A 90 1.02 15.28 -6.81
CA ALA A 90 2.36 15.19 -6.24
C ALA A 90 2.63 16.30 -5.22
N GLU A 91 2.28 17.56 -5.55
CA GLU A 91 2.40 18.70 -4.64
C GLU A 91 1.50 18.52 -3.40
N GLY A 92 0.29 18.01 -3.58
CA GLY A 92 -0.63 17.73 -2.47
C GLY A 92 -0.10 16.67 -1.51
N ILE A 93 0.44 15.56 -2.03
CA ILE A 93 1.09 14.53 -1.19
C ILE A 93 2.31 15.13 -0.48
N HIS A 94 3.14 15.90 -1.19
CA HIS A 94 4.30 16.56 -0.60
C HIS A 94 3.94 17.50 0.56
N ALA A 95 2.93 18.33 0.38
CA ALA A 95 2.44 19.23 1.42
C ALA A 95 1.91 18.48 2.65
N LEU A 96 1.34 17.27 2.48
CA LEU A 96 0.95 16.42 3.61
C LEU A 96 2.16 15.87 4.37
N GLY A 97 3.31 15.72 3.72
CA GLY A 97 4.57 15.26 4.32
C GLY A 97 5.29 16.32 5.15
N GLU A 98 4.98 17.61 4.97
CA GLU A 98 5.65 18.73 5.66
C GLU A 98 5.11 19.01 7.08
N PHE A 99 4.04 18.33 7.51
CA PHE A 99 3.48 18.57 8.83
C PHE A 99 4.35 17.99 9.95
N ASP A 100 4.56 18.77 11.02
CA ASP A 100 5.19 18.27 12.25
C ASP A 100 4.22 17.35 13.01
N PRO A 101 4.57 16.06 13.25
CA PRO A 101 3.68 15.14 13.94
C PRO A 101 3.61 15.51 15.43
N VAL A 102 2.40 15.77 15.93
CA VAL A 102 2.16 16.07 17.35
C VAL A 102 2.03 14.83 18.21
N ASP A 103 1.75 13.68 17.59
CA ASP A 103 1.55 12.41 18.25
C ASP A 103 1.99 11.22 17.38
N GLU A 104 1.79 10.03 17.95
CA GLU A 104 2.16 8.78 17.34
C GLU A 104 1.31 8.43 16.10
N ILE A 105 0.08 8.95 16.00
CA ILE A 105 -0.81 8.74 14.85
C ILE A 105 -0.33 9.59 13.67
N GLY A 106 0.01 10.86 13.93
CA GLY A 106 0.59 11.75 12.94
C GLY A 106 1.90 11.21 12.38
N GLN A 107 2.78 10.69 13.23
CA GLN A 107 4.04 10.09 12.79
C GLN A 107 3.82 8.90 11.84
N ASP A 108 2.78 8.12 12.11
CA ASP A 108 2.39 6.96 11.34
C ASP A 108 1.82 7.32 9.96
N LEU A 109 1.08 8.42 9.88
CA LEU A 109 0.63 8.98 8.62
C LEU A 109 1.81 9.50 7.79
N LEU A 110 2.76 10.21 8.41
CA LEU A 110 3.97 10.70 7.72
C LEU A 110 4.84 9.56 7.19
N ASN A 111 4.93 8.44 7.92
CA ASN A 111 5.62 7.26 7.40
C ASN A 111 4.93 6.72 6.13
N ALA A 112 3.59 6.71 6.08
CA ALA A 112 2.85 6.28 4.88
C ALA A 112 3.06 7.23 3.70
N ILE A 113 3.00 8.54 3.95
CA ILE A 113 3.26 9.57 2.93
C ILE A 113 4.66 9.43 2.35
N ALA A 114 5.68 9.26 3.20
CA ALA A 114 7.06 9.06 2.76
C ALA A 114 7.22 7.81 1.86
N VAL A 115 6.46 6.74 2.11
CA VAL A 115 6.46 5.55 1.23
C VAL A 115 5.78 5.85 -0.12
N VAL A 116 4.66 6.58 -0.11
CA VAL A 116 3.95 6.98 -1.34
C VAL A 116 4.82 7.91 -2.20
N GLU A 117 5.47 8.91 -1.59
CA GLU A 117 6.41 9.80 -2.27
C GLU A 117 7.63 9.06 -2.80
N GLY A 118 8.23 8.21 -1.97
CA GLY A 118 9.36 7.38 -2.37
C GLY A 118 9.01 6.48 -3.56
N HIS A 119 7.80 5.91 -3.59
CA HIS A 119 7.33 5.13 -4.74
C HIS A 119 7.14 5.99 -5.98
N GLY A 120 6.48 7.15 -5.85
CA GLY A 120 6.26 8.07 -6.96
C GLY A 120 7.54 8.64 -7.58
N THR A 121 8.61 8.77 -6.78
CA THR A 121 9.92 9.27 -7.22
C THR A 121 10.92 8.17 -7.56
N GLY A 122 10.59 6.91 -7.30
CA GLY A 122 11.50 5.77 -7.45
C GLY A 122 12.61 5.71 -6.40
N ASP A 123 12.49 6.42 -5.29
CA ASP A 123 13.44 6.40 -4.17
C ASP A 123 13.24 5.17 -3.28
N ILE A 124 13.77 4.04 -3.76
CA ILE A 124 13.76 2.76 -3.05
C ILE A 124 14.54 2.83 -1.72
N ALA A 125 15.52 3.72 -1.60
CA ALA A 125 16.29 3.87 -0.37
C ALA A 125 15.43 4.50 0.74
N ALA A 126 14.70 5.57 0.43
CA ALA A 126 13.75 6.20 1.34
C ALA A 126 12.65 5.22 1.79
N ILE A 127 12.09 4.44 0.86
CA ILE A 127 11.11 3.41 1.22
C ILE A 127 11.71 2.39 2.20
N ASN A 128 12.92 1.89 1.94
CA ASN A 128 13.59 0.93 2.84
C ASN A 128 13.86 1.49 4.23
N GLU A 129 14.20 2.76 4.33
CA GLU A 129 14.41 3.43 5.63
C GLU A 129 13.13 3.40 6.45
N VAL A 130 12.01 3.81 5.86
CA VAL A 130 10.70 3.80 6.52
C VAL A 130 10.30 2.38 6.91
N LEU A 131 10.45 1.41 6.00
CA LEU A 131 10.10 0.02 6.28
C LEU A 131 10.93 -0.57 7.42
N THR A 132 12.23 -0.25 7.47
CA THR A 132 13.12 -0.71 8.55
C THR A 132 12.71 -0.08 9.89
N LYS A 133 12.40 1.23 9.90
CA LYS A 133 11.92 1.96 11.08
C LYS A 133 10.61 1.38 11.61
N VAL A 134 9.59 1.27 10.75
CA VAL A 134 8.26 0.76 11.09
C VAL A 134 8.33 -0.70 11.56
N ARG A 135 9.20 -1.50 10.94
CA ARG A 135 9.45 -2.88 11.35
C ARG A 135 10.00 -2.96 12.77
N ALA A 136 11.01 -2.15 13.10
CA ALA A 136 11.58 -2.13 14.45
C ALA A 136 10.54 -1.78 15.53
N GLN A 137 9.47 -1.08 15.14
CA GLN A 137 8.36 -0.67 16.00
C GLN A 137 7.17 -1.65 15.98
N GLY A 138 7.18 -2.68 15.12
CA GLY A 138 6.07 -3.63 14.99
C GLY A 138 4.81 -3.03 14.33
N ARG A 139 4.95 -2.00 13.50
CA ARG A 139 3.82 -1.23 12.94
C ARG A 139 3.54 -1.47 11.46
N GLY A 140 4.03 -2.57 10.89
CA GLY A 140 3.89 -2.85 9.45
C GLY A 140 2.44 -2.86 8.96
N THR A 141 1.53 -3.44 9.73
CA THR A 141 0.08 -3.41 9.43
C THR A 141 -0.47 -1.99 9.39
N GLN A 142 -0.09 -1.16 10.37
CA GLN A 142 -0.58 0.22 10.47
C GLN A 142 -0.06 1.07 9.31
N LEU A 143 1.20 0.87 8.89
CA LEU A 143 1.75 1.50 7.70
C LEU A 143 0.92 1.14 6.45
N MET A 144 0.61 -0.15 6.25
CA MET A 144 -0.20 -0.58 5.11
C MET A 144 -1.59 0.08 5.10
N ILE A 145 -2.26 0.14 6.26
CA ILE A 145 -3.57 0.80 6.37
C ILE A 145 -3.47 2.30 6.09
N ASN A 146 -2.49 2.98 6.65
CA ASN A 146 -2.32 4.41 6.43
C ASN A 146 -1.98 4.75 4.98
N ILE A 147 -1.27 3.88 4.25
CA ILE A 147 -1.05 4.05 2.81
C ILE A 147 -2.38 4.00 2.05
N LEU A 148 -3.28 3.08 2.42
CA LEU A 148 -4.62 3.03 1.85
C LEU A 148 -5.44 4.28 2.22
N ASP A 149 -5.31 4.78 3.45
CA ASP A 149 -5.98 6.02 3.89
C ASP A 149 -5.49 7.25 3.12
N VAL A 150 -4.17 7.36 2.87
CA VAL A 150 -3.58 8.42 2.02
C VAL A 150 -4.20 8.38 0.62
N PHE A 151 -4.29 7.20 0.02
CA PHE A 151 -4.88 7.06 -1.31
C PHE A 151 -6.39 7.29 -1.31
N ASP A 152 -7.15 6.82 -0.33
CA ASP A 152 -8.60 7.07 -0.26
C ASP A 152 -8.90 8.56 -0.13
N HIS A 153 -8.10 9.29 0.64
CA HIS A 153 -8.21 10.74 0.73
C HIS A 153 -7.88 11.44 -0.61
N ALA A 154 -6.84 10.98 -1.29
CA ALA A 154 -6.33 11.63 -2.50
C ALA A 154 -6.96 11.11 -3.81
N LEU A 155 -7.74 10.03 -3.74
CA LEU A 155 -8.42 9.34 -4.86
C LEU A 155 -9.86 8.96 -4.49
N PRO A 156 -10.71 9.90 -4.03
CA PRO A 156 -12.08 9.57 -3.61
C PRO A 156 -12.89 8.90 -4.73
N GLU A 157 -12.55 9.14 -5.99
CA GLU A 157 -13.15 8.50 -7.17
C GLU A 157 -12.98 6.97 -7.22
N LEU A 158 -11.94 6.41 -6.58
CA LEU A 158 -11.67 4.97 -6.55
C LEU A 158 -12.74 4.21 -5.75
N SER A 159 -13.34 4.86 -4.74
CA SER A 159 -14.45 4.32 -3.92
C SER A 159 -15.77 4.18 -4.70
N SER A 160 -15.87 4.80 -5.88
CA SER A 160 -17.08 4.75 -6.70
C SER A 160 -17.30 3.37 -7.33
N HIS A 161 -18.54 3.06 -7.73
CA HIS A 161 -18.82 1.86 -8.52
C HIS A 161 -17.99 1.78 -9.81
N ALA A 162 -17.63 2.92 -10.41
CA ALA A 162 -16.78 2.96 -11.59
C ALA A 162 -15.33 2.62 -11.24
N GLY A 163 -14.80 3.15 -10.13
CA GLY A 163 -13.46 2.86 -9.62
C GLY A 163 -13.28 1.38 -9.26
N ILE A 164 -14.25 0.78 -8.57
CA ILE A 164 -14.22 -0.65 -8.24
C ILE A 164 -14.23 -1.52 -9.52
N ARG A 165 -15.08 -1.20 -10.50
CA ARG A 165 -15.09 -1.93 -11.79
C ARG A 165 -13.78 -1.76 -12.56
N TRP A 166 -13.21 -0.57 -12.53
CA TRP A 166 -11.90 -0.30 -13.12
C TRP A 166 -10.84 -1.20 -12.47
N LEU A 167 -10.81 -1.29 -11.13
CA LEU A 167 -9.84 -2.11 -10.41
C LEU A 167 -9.94 -3.59 -10.81
N ASP A 168 -11.15 -4.13 -10.89
CA ASP A 168 -11.37 -5.51 -11.32
C ASP A 168 -10.92 -5.75 -12.77
N ALA A 169 -11.16 -4.79 -13.67
CA ALA A 169 -10.74 -4.88 -15.07
C ALA A 169 -9.22 -4.80 -15.22
N THR A 170 -8.58 -3.85 -14.54
CA THR A 170 -7.12 -3.67 -14.53
C THR A 170 -6.40 -4.91 -14.03
N VAL A 171 -6.89 -5.50 -12.93
CA VAL A 171 -6.32 -6.76 -12.41
C VAL A 171 -6.49 -7.88 -13.43
N ALA A 172 -7.65 -8.00 -14.09
CA ALA A 172 -7.85 -9.03 -15.11
C ALA A 172 -6.88 -8.86 -16.30
N GLU A 173 -6.64 -7.62 -16.74
CA GLU A 173 -5.73 -7.28 -17.83
C GLU A 173 -4.26 -7.57 -17.50
N ILE A 174 -3.79 -7.19 -16.31
CA ILE A 174 -2.41 -7.49 -15.88
C ILE A 174 -2.20 -9.01 -15.85
N LEU A 175 -3.18 -9.75 -15.34
CA LEU A 175 -3.13 -11.21 -15.22
C LEU A 175 -3.29 -11.96 -16.55
N SER A 176 -3.83 -11.34 -17.60
CA SER A 176 -3.82 -11.90 -18.95
C SER A 176 -2.52 -11.59 -19.67
N SER A 177 -2.02 -10.36 -19.56
CA SER A 177 -0.80 -9.90 -20.23
C SER A 177 0.47 -10.62 -19.72
N GLY A 178 0.51 -10.95 -18.43
CA GLY A 178 1.59 -11.76 -17.86
C GLY A 178 1.63 -13.23 -18.33
N ARG A 179 0.66 -13.71 -19.10
CA ARG A 179 0.68 -15.07 -19.69
C ARG A 179 1.32 -15.11 -21.08
N GLU A 180 1.47 -13.97 -21.75
CA GLU A 180 1.97 -13.90 -23.12
C GLU A 180 3.50 -13.81 -23.21
N THR A 181 4.19 -13.45 -22.11
CA THR A 181 5.65 -13.33 -22.04
C THR A 181 6.37 -14.56 -21.48
N GLY A 182 5.64 -15.66 -21.23
CA GLY A 182 6.14 -16.88 -20.60
C GLY A 182 6.19 -18.12 -21.52
N GLN A 183 6.49 -17.94 -22.82
CA GLN A 183 6.79 -19.03 -23.75
C GLN A 183 8.24 -18.99 -24.24
#